data_AF-A0A970NWV3-F1
#
_entry.id   AF-A0A970NWV3-F1
#
_cell.length_a   1.000
_cell.length_b   1.000
_cell.length_c   1.000
_cell.angle_alpha   90.00
_cell.angle_beta   90.00
_cell.angle_gamma   90.00
#
_symmetry.space_group_name_H-M   'P 1'
#
loop_
_entity.id
_entity.type
_entity.pdbx_description
1 polymer ?
#
loop_
_entity_poly.entity_id
_entity_poly.type
_entity_poly.pdbx_seq_one_letter_code
_entity_poly.pdbx_strand_id
1 'polypeptide(L)'
;MKYFVSQILVIISFAVYTTQNQPKVYDFNVKLIYNQTVNGYSVTAEWKGYGDGEWGPATIRFSGKKGSFEIFKERFSDPSIYRNGKMKSRGTMHVDYVPKLQEEILSEMSPFFFIDIDFDGTDELIFTNYLNGQRGYNSYDVYEIKNGSAVLMTGRPYKELDNSPFFSYDKQKKQLTTGAHGSVFDSYKLTWRRVDGRLIQVDSTQFGKEAR
;
A
#
# COMPACT_ATOMS: atom_id res chain seq x y z
N MET A 1 25.14 -18.73 72.75
CA MET A 1 24.43 -17.51 72.27
C MET A 1 25.44 -16.75 71.42
N LYS A 2 25.37 -16.59 70.10
CA LYS A 2 24.36 -16.74 69.04
C LYS A 2 25.08 -17.23 67.77
N TYR A 3 24.46 -18.11 67.01
CA TYR A 3 24.78 -18.33 65.60
C TYR A 3 24.33 -17.10 64.81
N PHE A 4 25.16 -16.57 63.91
CA PHE A 4 24.69 -15.72 62.82
C PHE A 4 25.25 -16.26 61.51
N VAL A 5 24.37 -16.92 60.78
CA VAL A 5 24.56 -17.36 59.40
C VAL A 5 24.42 -16.12 58.52
N SER A 6 25.49 -15.74 57.82
CA SER A 6 25.44 -14.70 56.79
C SER A 6 24.84 -15.31 55.52
N GLN A 7 23.58 -15.01 55.23
CA GLN A 7 22.97 -15.33 53.95
C GLN A 7 23.58 -14.43 52.86
N ILE A 8 24.28 -15.02 51.90
CA ILE A 8 24.64 -14.36 50.64
C ILE A 8 23.44 -14.51 49.72
N LEU A 9 22.75 -13.40 49.47
CA LEU A 9 21.69 -13.32 48.48
C LEU A 9 22.34 -13.19 47.09
N VAL A 10 22.36 -14.25 46.30
CA VAL A 10 22.76 -14.19 44.89
C VAL A 10 21.54 -13.75 44.08
N ILE A 11 21.52 -12.48 43.66
CA ILE A 11 20.52 -11.98 42.71
C ILE A 11 21.02 -12.32 41.31
N ILE A 12 20.50 -13.40 40.72
CA ILE A 12 20.64 -13.67 39.29
C ILE A 12 19.54 -12.87 38.58
N SER A 13 19.87 -11.68 38.10
CA SER A 13 18.99 -10.91 37.23
C SER A 13 19.05 -11.49 35.81
N PHE A 14 18.01 -12.24 35.43
CA PHE A 14 17.74 -12.56 34.03
C PHE A 14 17.26 -11.30 33.32
N ALA A 15 18.09 -10.72 32.45
CA ALA A 15 17.64 -9.69 31.52
C ALA A 15 16.81 -10.36 30.42
N VAL A 16 15.48 -10.20 30.50
CA VAL A 16 14.59 -10.42 29.36
C VAL A 16 14.81 -9.25 28.40
N TYR A 17 15.53 -9.49 27.31
CA TYR A 17 15.58 -8.53 26.19
C TYR A 17 14.24 -8.57 25.46
N THR A 18 13.25 -7.83 25.97
CA THR A 18 12.15 -7.39 25.13
C THR A 18 12.69 -6.29 24.23
N THR A 19 12.65 -6.46 22.90
CA THR A 19 12.88 -5.38 21.93
C THR A 19 11.89 -4.25 22.20
N GLN A 20 12.30 -3.27 23.01
CA GLN A 20 11.48 -2.10 23.26
C GLN A 20 11.32 -1.32 21.96
N ASN A 21 10.05 -1.10 21.58
CA ASN A 21 9.61 -0.08 20.64
C ASN A 21 10.24 1.28 21.02
N GLN A 22 11.37 1.60 20.42
CA GLN A 22 11.87 2.97 20.42
C GLN A 22 10.84 3.82 19.65
N PRO A 23 10.44 5.00 20.14
CA PRO A 23 9.57 5.89 19.39
C PRO A 23 10.25 6.21 18.06
N LYS A 24 9.56 5.90 16.95
CA LYS A 24 10.05 6.25 15.62
C LYS A 24 10.18 7.78 15.55
N VAL A 25 11.41 8.28 15.48
CA VAL A 25 11.69 9.71 15.34
C VAL A 25 11.52 10.07 13.87
N TYR A 26 10.65 11.04 13.59
CA TYR A 26 10.41 11.53 12.23
C TYR A 26 11.27 12.77 11.98
N ASP A 27 11.96 12.80 10.85
CA ASP A 27 12.89 13.89 10.53
C ASP A 27 12.19 15.14 10.01
N PHE A 28 10.96 14.99 9.49
CA PHE A 28 10.11 16.09 9.07
C PHE A 28 8.62 15.74 9.10
N ASN A 29 7.80 16.80 9.12
CA ASN A 29 6.37 16.75 8.91
C ASN A 29 6.02 17.76 7.81
N VAL A 30 5.38 17.27 6.75
CA VAL A 30 5.01 18.07 5.58
C VAL A 30 3.53 17.88 5.27
N LYS A 31 2.83 18.99 5.04
CA LYS A 31 1.50 19.00 4.46
C LYS A 31 1.60 19.18 2.95
N LEU A 32 1.28 18.14 2.20
CA LEU A 32 1.16 18.19 0.75
C LEU A 32 -0.24 18.70 0.38
N ILE A 33 -0.29 19.61 -0.58
CA ILE A 33 -1.51 20.07 -1.24
C ILE A 33 -1.32 19.82 -2.72
N TYR A 34 -2.12 18.92 -3.30
CA TYR A 34 -2.06 18.65 -4.73
C TYR A 34 -2.75 19.79 -5.50
N ASN A 35 -2.07 20.32 -6.50
CA ASN A 35 -2.58 21.43 -7.30
C ASN A 35 -3.78 21.01 -8.17
N GLN A 36 -3.79 19.75 -8.62
CA GLN A 36 -4.82 19.16 -9.46
C GLN A 36 -5.85 18.44 -8.59
N THR A 37 -7.11 18.47 -9.03
CA THR A 37 -8.10 17.51 -8.53
C THR A 37 -7.83 16.13 -9.12
N VAL A 38 -7.95 15.09 -8.31
CA VAL A 38 -7.81 13.69 -8.74
C VAL A 38 -9.17 13.01 -8.63
N ASN A 39 -9.72 12.55 -9.77
CA ASN A 39 -11.06 11.98 -9.86
C ASN A 39 -12.16 12.86 -9.20
N GLY A 40 -12.04 14.18 -9.34
CA GLY A 40 -12.98 15.15 -8.75
C GLY A 40 -12.77 15.47 -7.26
N TYR A 41 -11.72 14.93 -6.63
CA TYR A 41 -11.33 15.25 -5.25
C TYR A 41 -10.17 16.24 -5.23
N SER A 42 -10.24 17.23 -4.33
CA SER A 42 -9.05 17.91 -3.82
C SER A 42 -8.36 16.99 -2.82
N VAL A 43 -7.04 16.84 -2.95
CA VAL A 43 -6.26 15.91 -2.12
C VAL A 43 -5.23 16.69 -1.29
N THR A 44 -5.12 16.32 -0.02
CA THR A 44 -4.04 16.77 0.86
C THR A 44 -3.45 15.59 1.62
N ALA A 45 -2.16 15.61 1.92
CA ALA A 45 -1.54 14.58 2.74
C ALA A 45 -0.70 15.19 3.85
N GLU A 46 -0.96 14.81 5.10
CA GLU A 46 -0.08 15.10 6.23
C GLU A 46 0.89 13.94 6.40
N TRP A 47 2.13 14.16 5.98
CA TRP A 47 3.14 13.12 5.83
C TRP A 47 4.32 13.34 6.76
N LYS A 48 4.73 12.28 7.45
CA LYS A 48 5.88 12.25 8.34
C LYS A 48 6.91 11.31 7.74
N GLY A 49 8.03 11.84 7.24
CA GLY A 49 9.07 11.04 6.60
C GLY A 49 10.23 10.69 7.52
N TYR A 50 11.03 9.71 7.10
CA TYR A 50 12.31 9.32 7.71
C TYR A 50 13.47 9.68 6.78
N GLY A 51 14.58 10.15 7.34
CA GLY A 51 15.83 10.46 6.65
C GLY A 51 15.62 11.33 5.41
N ASP A 52 16.03 10.79 4.27
CA ASP A 52 15.85 11.37 2.93
C ASP A 52 14.40 11.26 2.41
N GLY A 53 13.44 10.99 3.29
CA GLY A 53 12.03 11.13 3.00
C GLY A 53 11.46 10.15 1.98
N GLU A 54 12.10 9.01 1.70
CA GLU A 54 11.65 8.10 0.64
C GLU A 54 10.28 7.46 0.89
N TRP A 55 9.88 7.34 2.15
CA TRP A 55 8.60 6.80 2.57
C TRP A 55 8.35 7.19 4.02
N GLY A 56 7.09 7.17 4.43
CA GLY A 56 6.71 7.42 5.81
C GLY A 56 5.21 7.42 6.01
N PRO A 57 4.72 7.44 7.26
CA PRO A 57 3.29 7.45 7.51
C PRO A 57 2.66 8.75 7.04
N ALA A 58 1.55 8.63 6.33
CA ALA A 58 0.75 9.75 5.88
C ALA A 58 -0.72 9.56 6.22
N THR A 59 -1.36 10.69 6.50
CA THR A 59 -2.82 10.80 6.53
C THR A 59 -3.25 11.55 5.28
N ILE A 60 -3.89 10.85 4.34
CA ILE A 60 -4.30 11.40 3.05
C ILE A 60 -5.79 11.67 3.09
N ARG A 61 -6.18 12.91 2.81
CA ARG A 61 -7.56 13.36 2.79
C ARG A 61 -8.01 13.67 1.37
N PHE A 62 -9.15 13.13 0.99
CA PHE A 62 -9.84 13.37 -0.26
C PHE A 62 -11.11 14.16 0.06
N SER A 63 -11.29 15.33 -0.56
CA SER A 63 -12.46 16.18 -0.35
C SER A 63 -13.10 16.54 -1.68
N GLY A 64 -14.37 16.23 -1.85
CA GLY A 64 -15.10 16.49 -3.10
C GLY A 64 -16.60 16.58 -2.88
N LYS A 65 -17.35 16.83 -3.97
CA LYS A 65 -18.81 16.96 -3.92
C LYS A 65 -19.53 15.66 -3.50
N LYS A 66 -18.90 14.51 -3.77
CA LYS A 66 -19.42 13.17 -3.45
C LYS A 66 -19.20 12.77 -1.98
N GLY A 67 -18.56 13.64 -1.20
CA GLY A 67 -18.17 13.38 0.18
C GLY A 67 -16.67 13.60 0.39
N SER A 68 -16.25 13.47 1.65
CA SER A 68 -14.86 13.58 2.05
C SER A 68 -14.49 12.40 2.92
N PHE A 69 -13.32 11.82 2.69
CA PHE A 69 -12.80 10.71 3.47
C PHE A 69 -11.29 10.86 3.67
N GLU A 70 -10.77 10.07 4.60
CA GLU A 70 -9.38 10.09 4.99
C GLU A 70 -8.86 8.65 5.07
N ILE A 71 -7.61 8.45 4.64
CA ILE A 71 -6.94 7.18 4.67
C ILE A 71 -5.59 7.39 5.35
N PHE A 72 -5.33 6.57 6.37
CA PHE A 72 -4.01 6.48 6.98
C PHE A 72 -3.20 5.38 6.28
N LYS A 73 -1.97 5.72 5.89
CA LYS A 73 -0.99 4.79 5.32
C LYS A 73 0.25 4.82 6.20
N GLU A 74 0.67 3.68 6.73
CA GLU A 74 1.94 3.59 7.48
C GLU A 74 3.17 3.83 6.60
N ARG A 75 3.07 3.43 5.33
CA ARG A 75 4.10 3.58 4.30
C ARG A 75 3.48 4.24 3.08
N PHE A 76 3.59 5.56 3.05
CA PHE A 76 3.24 6.40 1.90
C PHE A 76 4.52 6.96 1.28
N SER A 77 4.53 7.05 -0.03
CA SER A 77 5.59 7.71 -0.81
C SER A 77 4.95 8.42 -1.99
N ASP A 78 5.52 9.54 -2.39
CA ASP A 78 5.06 10.30 -3.54
C ASP A 78 6.24 10.77 -4.40
N PRO A 79 6.38 10.23 -5.62
CA PRO A 79 7.44 10.61 -6.55
C PRO A 79 7.50 12.11 -6.91
N SER A 80 6.39 12.84 -6.79
CA SER A 80 6.35 14.29 -7.04
C SER A 80 7.26 15.08 -6.10
N ILE A 81 7.61 14.53 -4.93
CA ILE A 81 8.42 15.20 -3.91
C ILE A 81 9.90 15.14 -4.27
N TYR A 82 10.38 13.99 -4.73
CA TYR A 82 11.79 13.81 -5.12
C TYR A 82 12.11 14.57 -6.41
N ARG A 83 11.21 14.54 -7.40
CA ARG A 83 11.41 15.22 -8.69
C ARG A 83 11.60 16.73 -8.55
N ASN A 84 11.02 17.32 -7.52
CA ASN A 84 11.07 18.76 -7.29
C ASN A 84 12.22 19.21 -6.38
N GLY A 85 13.02 18.28 -5.81
CA GLY A 85 14.14 18.60 -4.93
C GLY A 85 13.74 19.32 -3.62
N LYS A 86 12.44 19.31 -3.26
CA LYS A 86 11.87 20.09 -2.15
C LYS A 86 11.82 19.35 -0.81
N MET A 87 12.47 18.19 -0.68
CA MET A 87 12.43 17.33 0.52
C MET A 87 12.77 18.05 1.84
N LYS A 88 13.50 19.17 1.82
CA LYS A 88 13.90 19.90 3.03
C LYS A 88 12.88 20.92 3.52
N SER A 89 11.75 21.13 2.84
CA SER A 89 10.76 22.09 3.33
C SER A 89 10.04 21.51 4.56
N ARG A 90 10.12 22.18 5.70
CA ARG A 90 9.25 21.92 6.84
C ARG A 90 7.97 22.77 6.65
N GLY A 91 6.78 22.18 6.77
CA GLY A 91 5.51 22.90 6.62
C GLY A 91 4.67 22.47 5.41
N THR A 92 4.07 23.41 4.68
CA THR A 92 3.14 23.13 3.57
C THR A 92 3.85 23.20 2.22
N MET A 93 3.59 22.21 1.35
CA MET A 93 4.08 22.16 -0.02
C MET A 93 2.91 21.98 -0.99
N HIS A 94 2.92 22.79 -2.04
CA HIS A 94 2.10 22.58 -3.22
C HIS A 94 2.86 21.70 -4.21
N VAL A 95 2.25 20.58 -4.59
CA VAL A 95 2.84 19.57 -5.48
C VAL A 95 1.93 19.29 -6.67
N ASP A 96 2.55 18.97 -7.79
CA ASP A 96 1.84 18.50 -8.96
C ASP A 96 1.64 16.99 -8.86
N TYR A 97 0.38 16.56 -8.92
CA TYR A 97 0.01 15.16 -8.94
C TYR A 97 0.60 14.46 -10.17
N VAL A 98 1.20 13.29 -9.96
CA VAL A 98 1.71 12.43 -11.02
C VAL A 98 0.61 11.43 -11.40
N PRO A 99 -0.10 11.62 -12.53
CA PRO A 99 -1.15 10.69 -12.94
C PRO A 99 -0.56 9.37 -13.45
N LYS A 100 -1.34 8.30 -13.32
CA LYS A 100 -1.12 7.04 -14.03
C LYS A 100 -1.13 7.28 -15.54
N LEU A 101 -0.25 6.61 -16.28
CA LEU A 101 -0.25 6.67 -17.74
C LEU A 101 -1.51 5.99 -18.32
N GLN A 102 -1.86 6.30 -19.56
CA GLN A 102 -3.14 5.85 -20.14
C GLN A 102 -3.16 4.33 -20.37
N GLU A 103 -2.02 3.78 -20.77
CA GLU A 103 -1.75 2.37 -21.05
C GLU A 103 -1.55 1.51 -19.80
N GLU A 104 -1.21 2.14 -18.67
CA GLU A 104 -1.07 1.44 -17.40
C GLU A 104 -2.44 1.06 -16.84
N ILE A 105 -2.59 -0.15 -16.31
CA ILE A 105 -3.74 -0.50 -15.49
C ILE A 105 -3.43 -0.25 -14.02
N LEU A 106 -2.29 -0.79 -13.56
CA LEU A 106 -1.70 -0.50 -12.27
C LEU A 106 -0.51 0.44 -12.49
N SER A 107 -0.49 1.59 -11.83
CA SER A 107 0.53 2.62 -12.12
C SER A 107 1.89 2.25 -11.56
N GLU A 108 2.93 2.44 -12.35
CA GLU A 108 4.30 2.31 -11.84
C GLU A 108 4.72 3.49 -10.97
N MET A 109 4.18 4.68 -11.24
CA MET A 109 4.68 5.95 -10.69
C MET A 109 3.65 6.79 -9.94
N SER A 110 2.36 6.60 -10.17
CA SER A 110 1.34 7.39 -9.46
C SER A 110 1.23 6.95 -7.99
N PRO A 111 1.25 7.87 -7.01
CA PRO A 111 1.17 7.50 -5.59
C PRO A 111 -0.17 6.86 -5.22
N PHE A 112 -1.23 7.27 -5.92
CA PHE A 112 -2.55 6.70 -5.87
C PHE A 112 -3.29 7.05 -7.16
N PHE A 113 -4.26 6.24 -7.57
CA PHE A 113 -5.06 6.46 -8.78
C PHE A 113 -6.44 5.82 -8.63
N PHE A 114 -7.31 6.05 -9.62
CA PHE A 114 -8.68 5.53 -9.63
C PHE A 114 -8.91 4.64 -10.85
N ILE A 115 -9.51 3.48 -10.64
CA ILE A 115 -9.92 2.56 -11.71
C ILE A 115 -10.98 1.58 -11.20
N ASP A 116 -11.98 1.30 -12.03
CA ASP A 116 -12.95 0.20 -11.90
C ASP A 116 -12.23 -1.16 -12.00
N ILE A 117 -11.64 -1.61 -10.88
CA ILE A 117 -10.85 -2.84 -10.81
C ILE A 117 -11.74 -4.07 -10.64
N ASP A 118 -12.96 -3.89 -10.13
CA ASP A 118 -13.90 -4.98 -9.89
C ASP A 118 -14.97 -5.15 -10.98
N PHE A 119 -14.99 -4.27 -11.98
CA PHE A 119 -15.88 -4.24 -13.15
C PHE A 119 -17.35 -3.92 -12.84
N ASP A 120 -17.62 -3.17 -11.77
CA ASP A 120 -18.96 -2.69 -11.40
C ASP A 120 -19.36 -1.36 -12.05
N GLY A 121 -18.39 -0.66 -12.67
CA GLY A 121 -18.59 0.64 -13.31
C GLY A 121 -18.29 1.85 -12.42
N THR A 122 -17.84 1.62 -11.19
CA THR A 122 -17.38 2.61 -10.22
C THR A 122 -15.87 2.45 -10.04
N ASP A 123 -15.14 3.56 -10.03
CA ASP A 123 -13.70 3.46 -9.78
C ASP A 123 -13.40 3.27 -8.29
N GLU A 124 -12.59 2.26 -7.98
CA GLU A 124 -11.91 2.11 -6.69
C GLU A 124 -10.71 3.07 -6.60
N LEU A 125 -10.36 3.45 -5.38
CA LEU A 125 -9.09 4.15 -5.10
C LEU A 125 -7.99 3.14 -4.84
N ILE A 126 -6.90 3.24 -5.60
CA ILE A 126 -5.75 2.36 -5.50
C ILE A 126 -4.53 3.16 -5.01
N PHE A 127 -3.88 2.71 -3.95
CA PHE A 127 -2.58 3.24 -3.52
C PHE A 127 -1.45 2.35 -4.01
N THR A 128 -0.37 2.98 -4.50
CA THR A 128 0.83 2.28 -4.94
C THR A 128 1.79 2.09 -3.76
N ASN A 129 2.18 0.85 -3.51
CA ASN A 129 3.22 0.48 -2.56
C ASN A 129 4.51 0.16 -3.32
N TYR A 130 5.34 1.16 -3.53
CA TYR A 130 6.56 1.04 -4.36
C TYR A 130 7.51 -0.04 -3.84
N LEU A 131 7.95 -0.90 -4.77
CA LEU A 131 8.90 -2.00 -4.52
C LEU A 131 8.49 -2.96 -3.39
N ASN A 132 7.19 -3.03 -3.08
CA ASN A 132 6.64 -3.82 -1.98
C ASN A 132 5.76 -4.99 -2.47
N GLY A 133 5.82 -5.29 -3.75
CA GLY A 133 5.25 -6.47 -4.38
C GLY A 133 6.31 -7.55 -4.56
N GLN A 134 5.97 -8.56 -5.35
CA GLN A 134 6.84 -9.72 -5.53
C GLN A 134 8.09 -9.34 -6.31
N ARG A 135 9.26 -9.85 -5.92
CA ARG A 135 10.54 -9.62 -6.64
C ARG A 135 10.85 -8.14 -6.94
N GLY A 136 10.39 -7.22 -6.09
CA GLY A 136 10.61 -5.78 -6.26
C GLY A 136 9.61 -5.08 -7.18
N TYR A 137 8.55 -5.76 -7.64
CA TYR A 137 7.40 -5.10 -8.25
C TYR A 137 6.69 -4.20 -7.24
N ASN A 138 5.80 -3.32 -7.70
CA ASN A 138 4.91 -2.55 -6.84
C ASN A 138 3.74 -3.44 -6.41
N SER A 139 3.31 -3.35 -5.15
CA SER A 139 2.01 -3.87 -4.72
C SER A 139 0.99 -2.75 -4.57
N TYR A 140 -0.29 -3.10 -4.42
CA TYR A 140 -1.36 -2.11 -4.40
C TYR A 140 -2.39 -2.39 -3.31
N ASP A 141 -2.81 -1.33 -2.62
CA ASP A 141 -3.96 -1.38 -1.72
C ASP A 141 -5.19 -0.82 -2.43
N VAL A 142 -6.29 -1.58 -2.42
CA VAL A 142 -7.53 -1.19 -3.08
C VAL A 142 -8.56 -0.76 -2.04
N TYR A 143 -9.15 0.40 -2.24
CA TYR A 143 -10.19 0.96 -1.39
C TYR A 143 -11.48 1.13 -2.18
N GLU A 144 -12.53 0.50 -1.67
CA GLU A 144 -13.88 0.75 -2.13
C GLU A 144 -14.39 2.05 -1.50
N ILE A 145 -14.95 2.96 -2.31
CA ILE A 145 -15.50 4.23 -1.83
C ILE A 145 -17.02 4.12 -1.76
N LYS A 146 -17.57 4.16 -0.56
CA LYS A 146 -19.02 4.12 -0.31
C LYS A 146 -19.42 5.15 0.71
N ASN A 147 -20.46 5.93 0.40
CA ASN A 147 -21.11 6.87 1.31
C ASN A 147 -20.13 7.82 2.04
N GLY A 148 -19.15 8.35 1.32
CA GLY A 148 -18.14 9.25 1.90
C GLY A 148 -17.14 8.56 2.81
N SER A 149 -16.96 7.24 2.70
CA SER A 149 -15.94 6.46 3.40
C SER A 149 -15.17 5.60 2.41
N ALA A 150 -13.91 5.32 2.73
CA ALA A 150 -13.05 4.41 1.97
C ALA A 150 -12.76 3.15 2.81
N VAL A 151 -13.03 1.98 2.26
CA VAL A 151 -12.87 0.69 2.95
C VAL A 151 -11.84 -0.16 2.21
N LEU A 152 -10.79 -0.57 2.92
CA LEU A 152 -9.75 -1.43 2.36
C LEU A 152 -10.32 -2.80 1.98
N MET A 153 -10.11 -3.21 0.74
CA MET A 153 -10.52 -4.51 0.22
C MET A 153 -9.44 -5.55 0.50
N THR A 154 -9.56 -6.30 1.60
CA THR A 154 -8.55 -7.27 2.04
C THR A 154 -8.72 -8.68 1.44
N GLY A 155 -9.77 -8.91 0.65
CA GLY A 155 -10.02 -10.18 -0.03
C GLY A 155 -9.13 -10.38 -1.25
N ARG A 156 -9.00 -11.63 -1.72
CA ARG A 156 -8.51 -11.87 -3.08
C ARG A 156 -9.57 -11.41 -4.10
N PRO A 157 -9.16 -10.88 -5.26
CA PRO A 157 -7.78 -10.69 -5.70
C PRO A 157 -7.07 -9.45 -5.13
N TYR A 158 -7.81 -8.52 -4.53
CA TYR A 158 -7.34 -7.17 -4.18
C TYR A 158 -6.07 -7.13 -3.32
N LYS A 159 -5.98 -7.97 -2.28
CA LYS A 159 -4.79 -8.02 -1.40
C LYS A 159 -3.51 -8.56 -2.06
N GLU A 160 -3.61 -9.12 -3.27
CA GLU A 160 -2.50 -9.75 -4.00
C GLU A 160 -2.21 -9.03 -5.32
N LEU A 161 -2.69 -7.80 -5.47
CA LEU A 161 -2.35 -7.00 -6.63
C LEU A 161 -0.89 -6.56 -6.57
N ASP A 162 -0.16 -6.89 -7.63
CA ASP A 162 1.10 -6.30 -8.00
C ASP A 162 1.16 -6.10 -9.52
N ASN A 163 2.16 -5.37 -10.01
CA ASN A 163 2.39 -5.16 -11.43
C ASN A 163 3.39 -6.17 -12.01
N SER A 164 3.44 -7.39 -11.46
CA SER A 164 4.26 -8.46 -12.02
C SER A 164 3.73 -8.93 -13.39
N PRO A 165 4.52 -9.71 -14.15
CA PRO A 165 4.07 -10.30 -15.42
C PRO A 165 2.88 -11.26 -15.30
N PHE A 166 2.45 -11.59 -14.09
CA PHE A 166 1.25 -12.39 -13.85
C PHE A 166 -0.03 -11.56 -13.81
N PHE A 167 0.08 -10.25 -13.62
CA PHE A 167 -1.07 -9.37 -13.67
C PHE A 167 -1.58 -9.22 -15.11
N SER A 168 -2.89 -9.36 -15.27
CA SER A 168 -3.58 -8.99 -16.50
C SER A 168 -4.96 -8.46 -16.18
N TYR A 169 -5.45 -7.51 -16.96
CA TYR A 169 -6.79 -6.94 -16.80
C TYR A 169 -7.48 -6.84 -18.16
N ASP A 170 -8.65 -7.46 -18.27
CA ASP A 170 -9.48 -7.48 -19.46
C ASP A 170 -10.86 -6.90 -19.12
N LYS A 171 -11.04 -5.62 -19.46
CA LYS A 171 -12.29 -4.90 -19.22
C LYS A 171 -13.48 -5.49 -19.97
N GLN A 172 -13.26 -6.00 -21.19
CA GLN A 172 -14.34 -6.54 -22.02
C GLN A 172 -14.87 -7.85 -21.46
N LYS A 173 -13.96 -8.73 -21.01
CA LYS A 173 -14.33 -10.00 -20.37
C LYS A 173 -14.68 -9.86 -18.90
N LYS A 174 -14.46 -8.68 -18.31
CA LYS A 174 -14.57 -8.42 -16.86
C LYS A 174 -13.74 -9.40 -16.05
N GLN A 175 -12.48 -9.56 -16.47
CA GLN A 175 -11.55 -10.50 -15.87
C GLN A 175 -10.27 -9.81 -15.47
N LEU A 176 -9.71 -10.26 -14.35
CA LEU A 176 -8.33 -9.96 -14.00
C LEU A 176 -7.62 -11.25 -13.60
N THR A 177 -6.33 -11.29 -13.84
CA THR A 177 -5.44 -12.37 -13.38
C THR A 177 -4.49 -11.77 -12.38
N THR A 178 -4.33 -12.45 -11.25
CA THR A 178 -3.21 -12.22 -10.32
C THR A 178 -2.37 -13.47 -10.29
N GLY A 179 -1.19 -13.39 -9.70
CA GLY A 179 -0.37 -14.57 -9.52
C GLY A 179 0.71 -14.35 -8.49
N ALA A 180 1.39 -15.44 -8.15
CA ALA A 180 2.57 -15.34 -7.33
C ALA A 180 3.76 -16.06 -7.93
N HIS A 181 4.92 -15.41 -7.83
CA HIS A 181 6.22 -16.04 -7.94
C HIS A 181 6.60 -16.62 -6.57
N GLY A 182 6.45 -17.93 -6.38
CA GLY A 182 7.12 -18.61 -5.27
C GLY A 182 8.57 -18.95 -5.63
N SER A 183 9.02 -20.14 -5.24
CA SER A 183 10.36 -20.64 -5.60
C SER A 183 10.47 -20.92 -7.12
N VAL A 184 11.65 -21.36 -7.59
CA VAL A 184 11.88 -21.78 -8.98
C VAL A 184 10.84 -22.81 -9.48
N PHE A 185 10.17 -23.52 -8.56
CA PHE A 185 9.24 -24.62 -8.86
C PHE A 185 7.79 -24.35 -8.46
N ASP A 186 7.46 -23.17 -7.95
CA ASP A 186 6.14 -22.93 -7.34
C ASP A 186 5.63 -21.53 -7.67
N SER A 187 5.18 -21.33 -8.90
CA SER A 187 4.48 -20.09 -9.28
C SER A 187 3.05 -20.42 -9.67
N TYR A 188 2.13 -19.49 -9.46
CA TYR A 188 0.73 -19.69 -9.84
C TYR A 188 0.12 -18.45 -10.47
N LYS A 189 -0.95 -18.66 -11.25
CA LYS A 189 -1.88 -17.63 -11.73
C LYS A 189 -3.29 -17.99 -11.27
N LEU A 190 -4.06 -17.00 -10.82
CA LEU A 190 -5.48 -17.11 -10.50
C LEU A 190 -6.24 -16.11 -11.37
N THR A 191 -7.20 -16.62 -12.13
CA THR A 191 -8.07 -15.77 -12.97
C THR A 191 -9.39 -15.56 -12.25
N TRP A 192 -9.80 -14.31 -12.18
CA TRP A 192 -11.03 -13.86 -11.55
C TRP A 192 -11.95 -13.29 -12.62
N ARG A 193 -13.25 -13.53 -12.49
CA ARG A 193 -14.28 -12.95 -13.37
C ARG A 193 -15.40 -12.36 -12.54
N ARG A 194 -15.94 -11.22 -12.95
CA ARG A 194 -17.14 -10.67 -12.31
C ARG A 194 -18.36 -11.53 -12.67
N VAL A 195 -19.00 -12.11 -11.66
CA VAL A 195 -20.25 -12.86 -11.74
C VAL A 195 -21.14 -12.41 -10.59
N ASP A 196 -22.39 -12.08 -10.87
CA ASP A 196 -23.40 -11.64 -9.88
C ASP A 196 -22.90 -10.56 -8.92
N GLY A 197 -22.17 -9.58 -9.46
CA GLY A 197 -21.69 -8.42 -8.71
C GLY A 197 -20.43 -8.66 -7.86
N ARG A 198 -19.73 -9.79 -8.03
CA ARG A 198 -18.49 -10.10 -7.31
C ARG A 198 -17.47 -10.76 -8.21
N LEU A 199 -16.19 -10.58 -7.88
CA LEU A 199 -15.13 -11.37 -8.51
C LEU A 199 -15.11 -12.77 -7.92
N ILE A 200 -15.31 -13.77 -8.78
CA ILE A 200 -15.14 -15.19 -8.44
C ILE A 200 -13.90 -15.74 -9.14
N GLN A 201 -13.15 -16.61 -8.47
CA GLN A 201 -12.06 -17.34 -9.12
C GLN A 201 -12.65 -18.33 -10.11
N VAL A 202 -12.27 -18.22 -11.39
CA VAL A 202 -12.77 -19.08 -12.48
C VAL A 202 -11.71 -20.00 -13.07
N ASP A 203 -10.43 -19.73 -12.80
CA ASP A 203 -9.32 -20.56 -13.26
C ASP A 203 -8.12 -20.43 -12.33
N SER A 204 -7.28 -21.46 -12.32
CA SER A 204 -5.99 -21.48 -11.63
C SER A 204 -4.96 -22.28 -12.41
N THR A 205 -3.80 -21.70 -12.64
CA THR A 205 -2.66 -22.38 -13.28
C THR A 205 -1.49 -22.46 -12.32
N GLN A 206 -0.91 -23.65 -12.16
CA GLN A 206 0.31 -23.87 -11.38
C GLN A 206 1.47 -24.14 -12.32
N PHE A 207 2.60 -23.48 -12.10
CA PHE A 207 3.84 -23.64 -12.86
C PHE A 207 4.89 -24.34 -11.98
N GLY A 208 5.68 -25.24 -12.57
CA GLY A 208 6.81 -25.91 -11.90
C GLY A 208 6.51 -27.27 -11.24
N LYS A 209 5.35 -27.88 -11.50
CA LYS A 209 4.97 -29.20 -10.97
C LYS A 209 5.46 -30.42 -11.78
N GLU A 210 6.48 -30.28 -12.63
CA GLU A 210 7.02 -31.41 -13.38
C GLU A 210 8.21 -32.09 -12.67
N ALA A 211 8.01 -33.39 -12.41
CA ALA A 211 8.94 -34.45 -12.02
C ALA A 211 9.66 -34.35 -10.65
N ARG A 212 9.06 -34.98 -9.63
CA ARG A 212 9.81 -35.80 -8.66
C ARG A 212 9.39 -37.25 -8.82
#